data_AF-A0A1Y1LWX9-F1
#
_entry.id   AF-A0A1Y1LWX9-F1
#
_cell.length_a   1.000
_cell.length_b   1.000
_cell.length_c   1.000
_cell.angle_alpha   90.00
_cell.angle_beta   90.00
_cell.angle_gamma   90.00
#
_symmetry.space_group_name_H-M   'P 1'
#
loop_
_entity.id
_entity.type
_entity.pdbx_description
1 polymer ?
#
loop_
_entity_poly.entity_id
_entity_poly.type
_entity_poly.pdbx_seq_one_letter_code
_entity_poly.pdbx_strand_id
1 'polypeptide(L)'
;MATLEDKILGEKSHNYCSSSEESDGEDEATSETEKVTKPQVENTPQEVLKWEGVSQNTGPKGVIKDWQGFRQLEKEKREIEERNCIELAKKLTLTVQTALDEEKEWAELEAELLDDQFLLEYQRKRMEEMVTKFESQAHFGKLIYLKDGKEFLSCIDEEDQRVTIIIHIYENEIEACRVMNDRLTELCKIYTNTKFCAIKGSQAGVSSQFKKIGVPALLVYKQGSLIANFVKLTDKLGDHFYVEDVIQLLVTHGILVDKSLCPPIIANSYDSDSS
;
A
#
# COMPACT_ATOMS: atom_id res chain seq x y z
N MET A 1 -12.99 -15.25 63.11
CA MET A 1 -13.91 -16.38 62.87
C MET A 1 -14.79 -15.97 61.71
N ALA A 2 -14.50 -16.44 60.49
CA ALA A 2 -15.31 -16.16 59.30
C ALA A 2 -16.64 -16.91 59.39
N THR A 3 -17.74 -16.26 58.99
CA THR A 3 -19.09 -16.84 59.02
C THR A 3 -19.28 -17.82 57.86
N LEU A 4 -20.24 -18.74 58.04
CA LEU A 4 -20.47 -19.90 57.18
C LEU A 4 -20.83 -19.54 55.73
N GLU A 5 -21.27 -18.30 55.51
CA GLU A 5 -21.67 -17.73 54.22
C GLU A 5 -20.45 -17.41 53.33
N ASP A 6 -19.32 -17.00 53.91
CA ASP A 6 -18.08 -16.65 53.20
C ASP A 6 -17.33 -17.89 52.64
N LYS A 7 -17.63 -19.10 53.15
CA LYS A 7 -17.06 -20.35 52.61
C LYS A 7 -17.86 -20.92 51.45
N ILE A 8 -19.10 -20.46 51.25
CA ILE A 8 -20.00 -20.96 50.20
C ILE A 8 -19.96 -20.05 48.97
N LEU A 9 -19.86 -18.73 49.16
CA LEU A 9 -19.58 -17.80 48.07
C LEU A 9 -18.08 -17.58 47.97
N GLY A 10 -17.43 -18.29 47.04
CA GLY A 10 -16.02 -18.13 46.72
C GLY A 10 -15.59 -16.66 46.67
N GLU A 11 -14.47 -16.39 47.34
CA GLU A 11 -13.83 -15.10 47.54
C GLU A 11 -13.77 -14.29 46.23
N LYS A 12 -14.55 -13.20 46.14
CA LYS A 12 -14.46 -12.24 45.04
C LYS A 12 -13.25 -11.34 45.28
N SER A 13 -12.13 -11.65 44.63
CA SER A 13 -10.99 -10.74 44.51
C SER A 13 -11.37 -9.57 43.61
N HIS A 14 -11.89 -8.50 44.21
CA HIS A 14 -12.09 -7.22 43.54
C HIS A 14 -10.71 -6.57 43.28
N ASN A 15 -10.19 -6.70 42.07
CA ASN A 15 -9.14 -5.82 41.56
C ASN A 15 -9.77 -4.49 41.12
N TYR A 16 -10.08 -3.64 42.10
CA TYR A 16 -10.35 -2.22 41.86
C TYR A 16 -9.01 -1.50 41.71
N CYS A 17 -8.68 -1.02 40.51
CA CYS A 17 -7.59 -0.07 40.32
C CYS A 17 -8.18 1.33 40.49
N SER A 18 -8.08 1.86 41.70
CA SER A 18 -8.44 3.25 42.02
C SER A 18 -7.46 4.20 41.34
N SER A 19 -7.99 5.11 40.53
CA SER A 19 -7.28 6.33 40.13
C SER A 19 -7.00 7.15 41.39
N SER A 20 -5.73 7.32 41.72
CA SER A 20 -5.27 8.24 42.76
C SER A 20 -4.90 9.57 42.11
N GLU A 21 -5.70 10.59 42.40
CA GLU A 21 -5.36 12.02 42.31
C GLU A 21 -4.67 12.43 43.63
N GLU A 22 -3.55 13.19 43.61
CA GLU A 22 -3.10 14.31 44.52
C GLU A 22 -1.75 14.89 43.96
N SER A 23 -1.73 16.12 43.40
CA SER A 23 -1.17 17.41 43.92
C SER A 23 0.34 17.41 44.31
N ASP A 24 1.23 18.35 43.97
CA ASP A 24 1.18 19.81 43.73
C ASP A 24 2.39 20.33 42.91
N GLY A 25 2.25 21.50 42.26
CA GLY A 25 3.35 22.30 41.73
C GLY A 25 2.88 23.60 41.04
N GLU A 26 3.16 24.74 41.68
CA GLU A 26 2.65 26.10 41.47
C GLU A 26 3.14 26.80 40.18
N ASP A 27 2.24 27.55 39.50
CA ASP A 27 2.32 29.01 39.27
C ASP A 27 1.81 29.56 37.91
N GLU A 28 1.06 30.66 38.05
CA GLU A 28 0.80 31.78 37.13
C GLU A 28 -0.19 31.63 35.95
N ALA A 29 -1.27 32.40 36.09
CA ALA A 29 -2.38 32.56 35.16
C ALA A 29 -2.06 33.51 34.00
N THR A 30 -2.52 33.16 32.79
CA THR A 30 -3.05 34.15 31.84
C THR A 30 -4.21 33.54 31.06
N SER A 31 -5.31 34.29 31.05
CA SER A 31 -6.54 34.04 30.30
C SER A 31 -6.31 34.15 28.80
N GLU A 32 -7.00 33.35 27.98
CA GLU A 32 -7.84 33.84 26.88
C GLU A 32 -8.63 32.71 26.18
N THR A 33 -9.88 33.05 25.86
CA THR A 33 -10.97 32.29 25.25
C THR A 33 -10.65 31.50 23.98
N GLU A 34 -10.93 30.18 23.97
CA GLU A 34 -10.98 29.37 22.75
C GLU A 34 -12.36 29.39 22.08
N LYS A 35 -12.37 29.83 20.81
CA LYS A 35 -13.50 29.67 19.90
C LYS A 35 -13.50 28.25 19.33
N VAL A 36 -14.63 27.58 19.46
CA VAL A 36 -14.97 26.31 18.79
C VAL A 36 -14.81 26.48 17.26
N THR A 37 -13.83 25.77 16.68
CA THR A 37 -13.71 25.62 15.22
C THR A 37 -13.69 24.13 14.89
N LYS A 38 -14.58 23.72 13.97
CA LYS A 38 -14.76 22.35 13.49
C LYS A 38 -13.45 21.80 12.91
N PRO A 39 -13.08 20.53 13.14
CA PRO A 39 -11.89 19.97 12.51
C PRO A 39 -12.17 19.74 11.02
N GLN A 40 -11.44 20.49 10.17
CA GLN A 40 -11.26 20.15 8.77
C GLN A 40 -10.27 18.99 8.68
N VAL A 41 -10.59 18.00 7.84
CA VAL A 41 -9.72 16.87 7.53
C VAL A 41 -8.57 17.40 6.67
N GLU A 42 -7.44 17.71 7.31
CA GLU A 42 -6.19 17.96 6.61
C GLU A 42 -5.57 16.62 6.17
N ASN A 43 -5.54 16.40 4.86
CA ASN A 43 -4.73 15.34 4.23
C ASN A 43 -3.25 15.64 4.48
N THR A 44 -2.71 15.14 5.58
CA THR A 44 -1.28 15.09 5.82
C THR A 44 -0.66 14.00 4.96
N PRO A 45 0.42 14.29 4.19
CA PRO A 45 1.16 13.26 3.49
C PRO A 45 1.69 12.26 4.51
N GLN A 46 1.28 10.99 4.40
CA GLN A 46 1.76 9.93 5.29
C GLN A 46 3.28 9.84 5.18
N GLU A 47 3.97 10.17 6.27
CA GLU A 47 5.42 10.05 6.38
C GLU A 47 5.88 8.65 5.96
N VAL A 48 6.94 8.61 5.17
CA VAL A 48 7.62 7.38 4.78
C VAL A 48 8.08 6.68 6.05
N LEU A 49 7.35 5.64 6.48
CA LEU A 49 7.73 4.81 7.63
C LEU A 49 9.16 4.32 7.43
N LYS A 50 10.08 4.91 8.20
CA LYS A 50 11.50 4.57 8.18
C LYS A 50 11.63 3.14 8.69
N TRP A 51 12.12 2.24 7.85
CA TRP A 51 12.28 0.83 8.18
C TRP A 51 13.23 0.68 9.38
N GLU A 52 12.71 0.31 10.55
CA GLU A 52 13.47 0.22 11.82
C GLU A 52 14.34 -1.04 11.94
N GLY A 53 14.49 -1.83 10.87
CA GLY A 53 15.37 -3.00 10.85
C GLY A 53 14.78 -4.27 11.49
N VAL A 54 13.59 -4.19 12.10
CA VAL A 54 12.85 -5.35 12.61
C VAL A 54 11.78 -5.75 11.60
N SER A 55 11.88 -6.94 11.00
CA SER A 55 10.78 -7.46 10.18
C SER A 55 9.56 -7.74 11.06
N GLN A 56 8.56 -6.85 10.98
CA GLN A 56 7.26 -7.00 11.62
C GLN A 56 6.17 -7.46 10.65
N ASN A 57 6.48 -7.54 9.36
CA ASN A 57 5.49 -7.71 8.30
C ASN A 57 5.56 -9.08 7.63
N THR A 58 6.54 -9.93 7.99
CA THR A 58 6.70 -11.27 7.39
C THR A 58 6.95 -12.36 8.45
N GLY A 59 6.61 -13.60 8.12
CA GLY A 59 6.81 -14.77 8.98
C GLY A 59 5.93 -14.78 10.24
N PRO A 60 6.33 -15.49 11.31
CA PRO A 60 5.52 -15.62 12.53
C PRO A 60 5.17 -14.27 13.18
N LYS A 61 6.04 -13.26 13.07
CA LYS A 61 5.81 -11.92 13.60
C LYS A 61 4.73 -11.16 12.84
N GLY A 62 4.72 -11.28 11.51
CA GLY A 62 3.67 -10.72 10.66
C GLY A 62 2.30 -11.30 11.00
N VAL A 63 2.22 -12.62 11.15
CA VAL A 63 0.97 -13.32 11.53
C VAL A 63 0.44 -12.83 12.87
N ILE A 64 1.31 -12.68 13.89
CA ILE A 64 0.90 -12.18 15.21
C ILE A 64 0.39 -10.74 15.12
N LYS A 65 1.06 -9.87 14.34
CA LYS A 65 0.67 -8.48 14.16
C LYS A 65 -0.67 -8.35 13.43
N ASP A 66 -0.87 -9.14 12.37
CA ASP A 66 -2.14 -9.17 11.64
C ASP A 66 -3.27 -9.71 12.53
N TRP A 67 -3.01 -10.74 13.35
CA TRP A 67 -3.99 -11.24 14.32
C TRP A 67 -4.36 -10.19 15.39
N GLN A 68 -3.39 -9.44 15.91
CA GLN A 68 -3.63 -8.35 16.85
C GLN A 68 -4.50 -7.25 16.22
N GLY A 69 -4.18 -6.86 14.98
CA GLY A 69 -4.97 -5.87 14.24
C GLY A 69 -6.39 -6.35 13.94
N PHE A 70 -6.55 -7.62 13.57
CA PHE A 70 -7.85 -8.26 13.39
C PHE A 70 -8.71 -8.19 14.66
N ARG A 71 -8.15 -8.60 15.80
CA ARG A 71 -8.84 -8.56 17.11
C ARG A 71 -9.25 -7.15 17.52
N GLN A 72 -8.42 -6.16 17.25
CA GLN A 72 -8.73 -4.77 17.58
C GLN A 72 -9.91 -4.25 16.74
N LEU A 73 -9.89 -4.50 15.43
CA LEU A 73 -11.01 -4.12 14.55
C LEU A 73 -12.30 -4.84 14.90
N GLU A 74 -12.21 -6.11 15.28
CA GLU A 74 -13.36 -6.91 15.74
C GLU A 74 -14.00 -6.26 16.98
N LYS A 75 -13.17 -5.83 17.94
CA LYS A 75 -13.64 -5.14 19.15
C LYS A 75 -14.28 -3.80 18.84
N GLU A 76 -13.64 -2.99 18.00
CA GLU A 76 -14.17 -1.68 17.58
C GLU A 76 -15.51 -1.82 16.85
N LYS A 77 -15.65 -2.82 15.96
CA LYS A 77 -16.90 -3.09 15.24
C LYS A 77 -18.03 -3.46 16.22
N ARG A 78 -17.76 -4.34 17.19
CA ARG A 78 -18.72 -4.71 18.25
C ARG A 78 -19.15 -3.49 19.08
N GLU A 79 -18.20 -2.65 19.50
CA GLU A 79 -18.50 -1.43 20.25
C GLU A 79 -19.33 -0.42 19.43
N ILE A 80 -19.16 -0.40 18.10
CA ILE A 80 -19.97 0.40 17.18
C ILE A 80 -21.39 -0.16 17.07
N GLU A 81 -21.53 -1.47 16.88
CA GLU A 81 -22.83 -2.16 16.77
C GLU A 81 -23.66 -2.00 18.05
N GLU A 82 -23.06 -2.20 19.22
CA GLU A 82 -23.71 -1.98 20.51
C GLU A 82 -24.22 -0.54 20.66
N ARG A 83 -23.39 0.45 20.30
CA ARG A 83 -23.81 1.87 20.30
C ARG A 83 -24.97 2.12 19.35
N ASN A 84 -24.91 1.57 18.14
CA ASN A 84 -25.94 1.74 17.12
C ASN A 84 -27.27 1.13 17.57
N CYS A 85 -27.25 -0.06 18.16
CA CYS A 85 -28.45 -0.73 18.66
C CYS A 85 -29.06 -0.01 19.86
N ILE A 86 -28.25 0.51 20.78
CA ILE A 86 -28.74 1.36 21.87
C ILE A 86 -29.40 2.63 21.30
N GLU A 87 -28.84 3.23 20.27
CA GLU A 87 -29.42 4.42 19.61
C GLU A 87 -30.71 4.08 18.87
N LEU A 88 -30.76 2.94 18.17
CA LEU A 88 -31.95 2.46 17.47
C LEU A 88 -33.09 2.14 18.45
N ALA A 89 -32.78 1.43 19.53
CA ALA A 89 -33.74 1.11 20.59
C ALA A 89 -34.33 2.39 21.19
N LYS A 90 -33.49 3.41 21.48
CA LYS A 90 -33.95 4.74 21.94
C LYS A 90 -34.88 5.43 20.95
N LYS A 91 -34.65 5.28 19.63
CA LYS A 91 -35.51 5.83 18.57
C LYS A 91 -36.82 5.06 18.43
N LEU A 92 -36.81 3.75 18.64
CA LEU A 92 -37.95 2.84 18.46
C LEU A 92 -38.85 2.70 19.70
N THR A 93 -38.41 3.15 20.88
CA THR A 93 -39.22 3.18 22.13
C THR A 93 -40.51 4.02 22.08
N LEU A 94 -40.93 4.52 20.90
CA LEU A 94 -42.26 5.08 20.65
C LEU A 94 -43.29 4.05 20.14
N THR A 95 -42.92 2.78 19.89
CA THR A 95 -43.86 1.71 19.54
C THR A 95 -43.50 0.40 20.25
N VAL A 96 -44.49 -0.28 20.83
CA VAL A 96 -44.32 -1.53 21.58
C VAL A 96 -44.11 -2.69 20.60
N GLN A 97 -42.87 -3.15 20.45
CA GLN A 97 -42.56 -4.47 19.90
C GLN A 97 -42.18 -5.42 21.04
N THR A 98 -42.52 -6.71 20.89
CA THR A 98 -42.39 -7.73 21.92
C THR A 98 -40.96 -8.26 22.00
N ALA A 99 -40.35 -8.19 23.19
CA ALA A 99 -38.96 -8.55 23.50
C ALA A 99 -38.51 -9.98 23.08
N LEU A 100 -39.43 -10.85 22.71
CA LEU A 100 -39.16 -12.23 22.26
C LEU A 100 -38.71 -12.32 20.79
N ASP A 101 -39.02 -11.32 19.97
CA ASP A 101 -38.62 -11.29 18.56
C ASP A 101 -37.22 -10.66 18.40
N GLU A 102 -36.86 -9.68 19.23
CA GLU A 102 -35.54 -9.01 19.22
C GLU A 102 -34.38 -9.93 19.62
N GLU A 103 -34.60 -10.82 20.59
CA GLU A 103 -33.55 -11.70 21.12
C GLU A 103 -33.17 -12.83 20.13
N LYS A 104 -34.12 -13.22 19.26
CA LYS A 104 -33.88 -14.21 18.19
C LYS A 104 -33.16 -13.62 17.00
N GLU A 105 -33.55 -12.43 16.56
CA GLU A 105 -32.87 -11.74 15.45
C GLU A 105 -31.42 -11.38 15.81
N TRP A 106 -31.16 -11.00 17.06
CA TRP A 106 -29.79 -10.77 17.55
C TRP A 106 -28.92 -12.02 17.60
N ALA A 107 -29.48 -13.15 18.08
CA ALA A 107 -28.74 -14.41 18.17
C ALA A 107 -28.43 -15.02 16.78
N GLU A 108 -29.32 -14.83 15.80
CA GLU A 108 -29.08 -15.24 14.42
C GLU A 108 -28.01 -14.37 13.74
N LEU A 109 -28.03 -13.04 13.97
CA LEU A 109 -26.99 -12.12 13.50
C LEU A 109 -25.60 -12.40 14.11
N GLU A 110 -25.54 -12.73 15.40
CA GLU A 110 -24.30 -13.00 16.12
C GLU A 110 -23.61 -14.30 15.64
N ALA A 111 -24.39 -15.32 15.28
CA ALA A 111 -23.88 -16.58 14.75
C ALA A 111 -23.38 -16.46 13.30
N GLU A 112 -23.97 -15.56 12.49
CA GLU A 112 -23.61 -15.38 11.09
C GLU A 112 -22.39 -14.44 10.89
N LEU A 113 -22.14 -13.54 11.86
CA LEU A 113 -20.99 -12.62 11.83
C LEU A 113 -19.62 -13.28 12.11
N LEU A 114 -19.61 -14.49 12.69
CA LEU A 114 -18.43 -14.95 13.44
C LEU A 114 -17.39 -15.76 12.65
N ASP A 115 -17.70 -16.41 11.52
CA ASP A 115 -16.77 -17.49 11.07
C ASP A 115 -16.11 -17.38 9.69
N ASP A 116 -16.52 -16.49 8.77
CA ASP A 116 -15.80 -16.37 7.48
C ASP A 116 -15.82 -14.96 6.86
N GLN A 117 -16.94 -14.24 6.98
CA GLN A 117 -17.14 -12.99 6.25
C GLN A 117 -16.24 -11.85 6.78
N PHE A 118 -16.11 -11.72 8.09
CA PHE A 118 -15.25 -10.70 8.70
C PHE A 118 -13.76 -10.95 8.46
N LEU A 119 -13.34 -12.22 8.43
CA LEU A 119 -11.95 -12.57 8.11
C LEU A 119 -11.62 -12.23 6.65
N LEU A 120 -12.54 -12.48 5.73
CA LEU A 120 -12.41 -12.06 4.33
C LEU A 120 -12.39 -10.54 4.17
N GLU A 121 -13.23 -9.81 4.92
CA GLU A 121 -13.20 -8.34 4.97
C GLU A 121 -11.84 -7.81 5.45
N TYR A 122 -11.29 -8.40 6.51
CA TYR A 122 -9.98 -8.01 7.03
C TYR A 122 -8.85 -8.30 6.04
N GLN A 123 -8.86 -9.48 5.40
CA GLN A 123 -7.90 -9.83 4.36
C GLN A 123 -7.96 -8.83 3.20
N ARG A 124 -9.16 -8.49 2.73
CA ARG A 124 -9.36 -7.48 1.68
C ARG A 124 -8.81 -6.13 2.11
N LYS A 125 -9.16 -5.64 3.30
CA LYS A 125 -8.70 -4.36 3.83
C LYS A 125 -7.17 -4.29 3.91
N ARG A 126 -6.50 -5.34 4.43
CA ARG A 126 -5.03 -5.37 4.51
C ARG A 126 -4.37 -5.37 3.13
N MET A 127 -4.97 -6.05 2.17
CA MET A 127 -4.53 -6.06 0.78
C MET A 127 -4.69 -4.70 0.11
N GLU A 128 -5.85 -4.06 0.27
CA GLU A 128 -6.11 -2.70 -0.22
C GLU A 128 -5.12 -1.68 0.39
N GLU A 129 -4.84 -1.76 1.70
CA GLU A 129 -3.83 -0.92 2.35
C GLU A 129 -2.43 -1.09 1.76
N MET A 130 -2.07 -2.31 1.33
CA MET A 130 -0.77 -2.56 0.69
C MET A 130 -0.74 -2.01 -0.74
N VAL A 131 -1.82 -2.21 -1.49
CA VAL A 131 -1.99 -1.71 -2.86
C VAL A 131 -1.99 -0.19 -2.90
N THR A 132 -2.81 0.47 -2.08
CA THR A 132 -2.95 1.93 -2.04
C THR A 132 -1.62 2.63 -1.74
N LYS A 133 -0.82 2.07 -0.83
CA LYS A 133 0.55 2.54 -0.54
C LYS A 133 1.50 2.41 -1.74
N PHE A 134 1.22 1.45 -2.63
CA PHE A 134 1.99 1.24 -3.86
C PHE A 134 1.45 2.08 -5.03
N GLU A 135 0.15 2.36 -5.08
CA GLU A 135 -0.50 3.10 -6.16
C GLU A 135 -0.43 4.62 -6.02
N SER A 136 -0.19 5.14 -4.81
CA SER A 136 0.01 6.58 -4.58
C SER A 136 1.32 7.13 -5.19
N GLN A 137 1.88 6.46 -6.18
CA GLN A 137 3.14 6.79 -6.84
C GLN A 137 2.92 7.77 -8.01
N ALA A 138 4.00 8.43 -8.42
CA ALA A 138 3.97 9.34 -9.56
C ALA A 138 3.56 8.61 -10.85
N HIS A 139 2.70 9.26 -11.66
CA HIS A 139 2.27 8.76 -12.97
C HIS A 139 3.00 9.51 -14.10
N PHE A 140 3.78 8.78 -14.91
CA PHE A 140 4.55 9.36 -16.03
C PHE A 140 3.83 9.19 -17.37
N GLY A 141 3.37 7.96 -17.68
CA GLY A 141 2.52 7.65 -18.83
C GLY A 141 3.12 7.89 -20.23
N LYS A 142 4.39 8.31 -20.32
CA LYS A 142 5.06 8.70 -21.57
C LYS A 142 6.55 8.34 -21.54
N LEU A 143 7.12 8.10 -22.72
CA LEU A 143 8.56 7.93 -22.92
C LEU A 143 9.25 9.31 -22.98
N ILE A 144 10.21 9.54 -22.08
CA ILE A 144 10.94 10.81 -21.96
C ILE A 144 12.30 10.68 -22.67
N TYR A 145 12.56 11.55 -23.64
CA TYR A 145 13.85 11.59 -24.31
C TYR A 145 14.81 12.53 -23.58
N LEU A 146 15.90 11.98 -23.07
CA LEU A 146 16.96 12.73 -22.39
C LEU A 146 17.95 13.27 -23.41
N LYS A 147 18.30 14.55 -23.29
CA LYS A 147 19.17 15.27 -24.23
C LYS A 147 20.65 15.06 -23.94
N ASP A 148 21.02 15.03 -22.65
CA ASP A 148 22.41 15.04 -22.21
C ASP A 148 22.61 14.17 -20.97
N GLY A 149 23.87 13.78 -20.70
CA GLY A 149 24.24 13.04 -19.49
C GLY A 149 23.88 13.73 -18.17
N LYS A 150 23.69 15.06 -18.16
CA LYS A 150 23.21 15.79 -16.97
C LYS A 150 21.74 15.48 -16.67
N GLU A 151 20.89 15.47 -17.70
CA GLU A 151 19.48 15.10 -17.56
C GLU A 151 19.35 13.63 -17.16
N PHE A 152 20.26 12.76 -17.63
CA PHE A 152 20.35 11.36 -17.19
C PHE A 152 20.59 11.22 -15.68
N LEU A 153 21.58 11.95 -15.13
CA LEU A 153 21.88 11.90 -13.70
C LEU A 153 20.75 12.51 -12.86
N SER A 154 20.27 13.70 -13.24
CA SER A 154 19.14 14.37 -12.58
C SER A 154 17.88 13.49 -12.56
N CYS A 155 17.60 12.77 -13.65
CA CYS A 155 16.48 11.82 -13.72
C CYS A 155 16.60 10.66 -12.71
N ILE A 156 17.80 10.30 -12.27
CA ILE A 156 18.05 9.20 -11.31
C ILE A 156 18.10 9.74 -9.87
N ASP A 157 18.79 10.86 -9.66
CA ASP A 157 19.11 11.38 -8.33
C ASP A 157 17.97 12.21 -7.72
N GLU A 158 17.18 12.92 -8.54
CA GLU A 158 16.11 13.81 -8.06
C GLU A 158 14.73 13.14 -7.98
N GLU A 159 14.61 11.89 -8.41
CA GLU A 159 13.34 11.16 -8.44
C GLU A 159 13.01 10.51 -7.09
N ASP A 160 11.72 10.24 -6.84
CA ASP A 160 11.30 9.52 -5.63
C ASP A 160 11.95 8.12 -5.57
N GLN A 161 12.48 7.78 -4.41
CA GLN A 161 13.07 6.48 -4.07
C GLN A 161 12.14 5.29 -4.36
N ARG A 162 10.82 5.49 -4.36
CA ARG A 162 9.84 4.44 -4.66
C ARG A 162 9.72 4.16 -6.16
N VAL A 163 10.01 5.14 -7.01
CA VAL A 163 9.85 5.05 -8.46
C VAL A 163 10.95 4.18 -9.06
N THR A 164 10.56 3.31 -9.99
CA THR A 164 11.49 2.54 -10.81
C THR A 164 11.71 3.31 -12.12
N ILE A 165 12.97 3.51 -12.48
CA ILE A 165 13.37 4.26 -13.67
C ILE A 165 14.01 3.28 -14.65
N ILE A 166 13.45 3.22 -15.85
CA ILE A 166 13.96 2.38 -16.94
C ILE A 166 14.51 3.29 -18.02
N ILE A 167 15.81 3.17 -18.30
CA ILE A 167 16.52 3.99 -19.26
C ILE A 167 17.01 3.12 -20.41
N HIS A 168 16.50 3.40 -21.61
CA HIS A 168 16.94 2.77 -22.84
C HIS A 168 18.06 3.58 -23.50
N ILE A 169 19.24 2.99 -23.61
CA ILE A 169 20.36 3.53 -24.38
C ILE A 169 20.26 3.01 -25.81
N TYR A 170 20.09 3.94 -26.75
CA TYR A 170 19.79 3.62 -28.15
C TYR A 170 20.71 4.34 -29.14
N GLU A 171 20.73 3.84 -30.38
CA GLU A 171 21.37 4.51 -31.52
C GLU A 171 20.45 4.46 -32.74
N ASN A 172 20.42 5.55 -33.51
CA ASN A 172 19.45 5.71 -34.60
C ASN A 172 19.73 4.80 -35.80
N GLU A 173 20.97 4.36 -35.95
CA GLU A 173 21.43 3.52 -37.06
C GLU A 173 20.95 2.06 -36.92
N ILE A 174 20.52 1.64 -35.72
CA ILE A 174 20.18 0.26 -35.42
C ILE A 174 18.65 0.12 -35.38
N GLU A 175 18.13 -0.81 -36.18
CA GLU A 175 16.68 -1.03 -36.30
C GLU A 175 16.04 -1.56 -35.00
N ALA A 176 16.70 -2.50 -34.33
CA ALA A 176 16.25 -3.04 -33.03
C ALA A 176 16.06 -1.95 -31.96
N CYS A 177 16.86 -0.87 -32.00
CA CYS A 177 16.72 0.27 -31.10
C CYS A 177 15.44 1.08 -31.38
N ARG A 178 15.09 1.24 -32.67
CA ARG A 178 13.85 1.94 -33.07
C ARG A 178 12.62 1.15 -32.64
N VAL A 179 12.63 -0.16 -32.91
CA VAL A 179 11.58 -1.07 -32.46
C VAL A 179 11.43 -1.01 -30.94
N MET A 180 12.53 -1.05 -30.19
CA MET A 180 12.48 -0.94 -28.73
C MET A 180 11.85 0.38 -28.26
N ASN A 181 12.19 1.52 -28.88
CA ASN A 181 11.57 2.80 -28.55
C ASN A 181 10.05 2.79 -28.76
N ASP A 182 9.58 2.17 -29.85
CA ASP A 182 8.15 2.04 -30.13
C ASP A 182 7.46 1.17 -29.07
N ARG A 183 8.06 0.01 -28.72
CA ARG A 183 7.53 -0.87 -27.67
C ARG A 183 7.52 -0.19 -26.30
N LEU A 184 8.55 0.55 -25.93
CA LEU A 184 8.58 1.31 -24.67
C LEU A 184 7.55 2.44 -24.64
N THR A 185 7.24 3.04 -25.79
CA THR A 185 6.18 4.06 -25.91
C THR A 185 4.79 3.45 -25.70
N GLU A 186 4.57 2.20 -26.11
CA GLU A 186 3.36 1.45 -25.80
C GLU A 186 3.34 1.04 -24.31
N LEU A 187 4.47 0.55 -23.79
CA LEU A 187 4.61 0.03 -22.43
C LEU A 187 4.43 1.12 -21.35
N CYS A 188 4.91 2.34 -21.58
CA CYS A 188 4.78 3.44 -20.62
C CYS A 188 3.32 3.85 -20.34
N LYS A 189 2.39 3.56 -21.26
CA LYS A 189 0.95 3.78 -21.07
C LYS A 189 0.33 2.72 -20.17
N ILE A 190 0.86 1.50 -20.23
CA ILE A 190 0.39 0.36 -19.43
C ILE A 190 0.94 0.48 -18.00
N TYR A 191 2.21 0.87 -17.85
CA TYR A 191 2.91 0.97 -16.57
C TYR A 191 3.19 2.43 -16.21
N THR A 192 2.15 3.14 -15.77
CA THR A 192 2.26 4.57 -15.45
C THR A 192 3.16 4.88 -14.26
N ASN A 193 3.31 3.92 -13.34
CA ASN A 193 4.05 4.09 -12.08
C ASN A 193 5.57 3.90 -12.25
N THR A 194 6.00 3.62 -13.48
CA THR A 194 7.42 3.45 -13.85
C THR A 194 7.81 4.56 -14.80
N LYS A 195 8.96 5.17 -14.57
CA LYS A 195 9.49 6.24 -15.41
C LYS A 195 10.29 5.63 -16.55
N PHE A 196 9.82 5.84 -17.79
CA PHE A 196 10.52 5.38 -18.99
C PHE A 196 11.28 6.53 -19.63
N CYS A 197 12.59 6.34 -19.81
CA CYS A 197 13.46 7.30 -20.44
C CYS A 197 14.24 6.66 -21.59
N ALA A 198 14.60 7.45 -22.58
CA ALA A 198 15.46 7.04 -23.68
C ALA A 198 16.58 8.07 -23.88
N ILE A 199 17.81 7.63 -24.04
CA ILE A 199 18.97 8.49 -24.29
C ILE A 199 19.82 7.94 -25.42
N LYS A 200 20.31 8.83 -26.28
CA LYS A 200 21.21 8.42 -27.37
C LYS A 200 22.57 8.02 -26.80
N GLY A 201 23.17 6.95 -27.29
CA GLY A 201 24.50 6.51 -26.83
C GLY A 201 25.59 7.58 -26.93
N SER A 202 25.52 8.47 -27.92
CA SER A 202 26.43 9.63 -27.99
C SER A 202 26.27 10.62 -26.84
N GLN A 203 25.05 10.82 -26.35
CA GLN A 203 24.69 11.78 -25.29
C GLN A 203 24.91 11.19 -23.89
N ALA A 204 24.74 9.87 -23.74
CA ALA A 204 24.99 9.14 -22.51
C ALA A 204 26.49 9.00 -22.17
N GLY A 205 27.40 9.41 -23.06
CA GLY A 205 28.84 9.30 -22.84
C GLY A 205 29.38 7.86 -22.94
N VAL A 206 28.65 6.93 -23.56
CA VAL A 206 29.11 5.54 -23.70
C VAL A 206 30.20 5.40 -24.78
N SER A 207 31.04 4.37 -24.63
CA SER A 207 32.18 4.12 -25.53
C SER A 207 31.72 3.82 -26.96
N SER A 208 32.57 4.14 -27.94
CA SER A 208 32.27 3.87 -29.37
C SER A 208 31.99 2.39 -29.66
N GLN A 209 32.68 1.49 -28.96
CA GLN A 209 32.45 0.04 -29.07
C GLN A 209 31.07 -0.35 -28.54
N PHE A 210 30.65 0.23 -27.41
CA PHE A 210 29.34 -0.05 -26.83
C PHE A 210 28.19 0.41 -27.74
N LYS A 211 28.34 1.53 -28.45
CA LYS A 211 27.34 2.00 -29.43
C LYS A 211 27.11 1.04 -30.59
N LYS A 212 28.10 0.22 -30.95
CA LYS A 212 28.02 -0.72 -32.08
C LYS A 212 27.54 -2.10 -31.67
N ILE A 213 27.96 -2.57 -30.50
CA ILE A 213 27.80 -3.98 -30.09
C ILE A 213 26.85 -4.09 -28.89
N GLY A 214 26.77 -3.08 -28.03
CA GLY A 214 26.06 -3.15 -26.75
C GLY A 214 24.60 -2.68 -26.79
N VAL A 215 24.16 -1.97 -27.82
CA VAL A 215 22.79 -1.45 -27.94
C VAL A 215 21.91 -2.39 -28.79
N PRO A 216 20.57 -2.47 -28.56
CA PRO A 216 19.80 -1.78 -27.54
C PRO A 216 20.16 -2.24 -26.12
N ALA A 217 20.34 -1.29 -25.21
CA ALA A 217 20.64 -1.57 -23.80
C ALA A 217 19.61 -0.92 -22.88
N LEU A 218 19.19 -1.64 -21.84
CA LEU A 218 18.16 -1.21 -20.92
C LEU A 218 18.72 -1.26 -19.48
N LEU A 219 18.79 -0.09 -18.87
CA LEU A 219 19.25 0.12 -17.50
C LEU A 219 18.04 0.33 -16.60
N VAL A 220 18.06 -0.25 -15.42
CA VAL A 220 16.99 -0.12 -14.44
C VAL A 220 17.56 0.40 -13.14
N TYR A 221 17.05 1.55 -12.71
CA TYR A 221 17.40 2.21 -11.47
C TYR A 221 16.22 2.23 -10.50
N LYS A 222 16.53 2.16 -9.20
CA LYS A 222 15.59 2.39 -8.11
C LYS A 222 16.39 2.84 -6.89
N GLN A 223 15.91 3.84 -6.15
CA GLN A 223 16.63 4.40 -4.99
C GLN A 223 18.07 4.83 -5.32
N GLY A 224 18.29 5.42 -6.50
CA GLY A 224 19.62 5.81 -6.99
C GLY A 224 20.57 4.64 -7.31
N SER A 225 20.14 3.39 -7.12
CA SER A 225 20.95 2.19 -7.34
C SER A 225 20.56 1.50 -8.64
N LEU A 226 21.56 0.99 -9.37
CA LEU A 226 21.37 0.18 -10.57
C LEU A 226 20.93 -1.23 -10.16
N ILE A 227 19.68 -1.59 -10.43
CA ILE A 227 19.13 -2.94 -10.17
C ILE A 227 19.51 -3.90 -11.28
N ALA A 228 19.34 -3.49 -12.54
CA ALA A 228 19.53 -4.36 -13.69
C ALA A 228 20.17 -3.60 -14.85
N ASN A 229 21.01 -4.33 -15.59
CA ASN A 229 21.64 -3.84 -16.80
C ASN A 229 21.54 -4.92 -17.89
N PHE A 230 20.67 -4.69 -18.86
CA PHE A 230 20.52 -5.55 -20.01
C PHE A 230 21.26 -4.92 -21.18
N VAL A 231 22.38 -5.54 -21.55
CA VAL A 231 23.17 -5.15 -22.72
C VAL A 231 22.77 -6.04 -23.88
N LYS A 232 22.67 -5.46 -25.08
CA LYS A 232 22.37 -6.18 -26.34
C LYS A 232 21.12 -7.03 -26.21
N LEU A 233 19.97 -6.40 -25.95
CA LEU A 233 18.69 -7.11 -25.73
C LEU A 233 18.27 -8.02 -26.89
N THR A 234 18.77 -7.77 -28.10
CA THR A 234 18.57 -8.64 -29.26
C THR A 234 19.04 -10.08 -29.03
N ASP A 235 20.04 -10.32 -28.18
CA ASP A 235 20.50 -11.68 -27.88
C ASP A 235 19.46 -12.48 -27.05
N LYS A 236 18.60 -11.78 -26.31
CA LYS A 236 17.55 -12.40 -25.49
C LYS A 236 16.19 -12.44 -26.18
N LEU A 237 15.84 -11.34 -26.86
CA LEU A 237 14.52 -11.15 -27.46
C LEU A 237 14.46 -11.55 -28.95
N GLY A 238 15.62 -11.68 -29.60
CA GLY A 238 15.72 -11.86 -31.05
C GLY A 238 15.61 -10.54 -31.82
N ASP A 239 15.57 -10.66 -33.16
CA ASP A 239 15.53 -9.50 -34.08
C ASP A 239 14.12 -8.88 -34.19
N HIS A 240 13.09 -9.67 -33.87
CA HIS A 240 11.69 -9.26 -33.92
C HIS A 240 11.02 -9.61 -32.60
N PHE A 241 10.71 -8.60 -31.80
CA PHE A 241 10.07 -8.76 -30.51
C PHE A 241 8.89 -7.80 -30.36
N TYR A 242 7.93 -8.23 -29.55
CA TYR A 242 6.69 -7.51 -29.24
C TYR A 242 6.75 -6.88 -27.85
N VAL A 243 5.71 -6.15 -27.48
CA VAL A 243 5.63 -5.50 -26.16
C VAL A 243 5.58 -6.56 -25.07
N GLU A 244 4.86 -7.66 -25.33
CA GLU A 244 4.70 -8.80 -24.43
C GLU A 244 6.04 -9.42 -24.06
N ASP A 245 6.97 -9.53 -25.01
CA ASP A 245 8.30 -10.11 -24.77
C ASP A 245 9.13 -9.20 -23.83
N VAL A 246 9.02 -7.88 -24.01
CA VAL A 246 9.68 -6.89 -23.14
C VAL A 246 9.06 -6.90 -21.74
N ILE A 247 7.73 -6.97 -21.65
CA ILE A 247 7.03 -7.12 -20.37
C ILE A 247 7.49 -8.39 -19.67
N GLN A 248 7.47 -9.54 -20.36
CA GLN A 248 7.87 -10.81 -19.80
C GLN A 248 9.32 -10.77 -19.29
N LEU A 249 10.24 -10.18 -20.05
CA LEU A 249 11.63 -10.00 -19.60
C LEU A 249 11.70 -9.19 -18.30
N LEU A 250 11.01 -8.05 -18.24
CA LEU A 250 11.05 -7.15 -17.08
C LEU A 250 10.35 -7.76 -15.85
N VAL A 251 9.23 -8.46 -16.04
CA VAL A 251 8.50 -9.15 -14.98
C VAL A 251 9.30 -10.34 -14.46
N THR A 252 9.91 -11.14 -15.34
CA THR A 252 10.75 -12.30 -14.94
C THR A 252 11.93 -11.87 -14.08
N HIS A 253 12.46 -10.67 -14.31
CA HIS A 253 13.53 -10.08 -13.52
C HIS A 253 13.03 -9.26 -12.30
N GLY A 254 11.73 -9.24 -12.03
CA GLY A 254 11.13 -8.56 -10.87
C GLY A 254 11.19 -7.03 -10.94
N ILE A 255 11.34 -6.46 -12.14
CA ILE A 255 11.43 -5.01 -12.36
C ILE A 255 10.03 -4.40 -12.46
N LEU A 256 9.13 -5.07 -13.18
CA LEU A 256 7.73 -4.69 -13.30
C LEU A 256 6.86 -5.63 -12.48
N VAL A 257 5.74 -5.09 -11.98
CA VAL A 257 4.70 -5.88 -11.33
C VAL A 257 3.93 -6.65 -12.39
N ASP A 258 3.72 -7.93 -12.14
CA ASP A 258 2.84 -8.74 -12.97
C ASP A 258 1.38 -8.42 -12.66
N LYS A 259 0.69 -7.79 -13.62
CA LYS A 259 -0.74 -7.48 -13.47
C LYS A 259 -1.61 -8.74 -13.41
N SER A 260 -1.12 -9.88 -13.91
CA SER A 260 -1.85 -11.15 -13.86
C SER A 260 -1.84 -11.81 -12.49
N LEU A 261 -0.90 -11.42 -11.61
CA LEU A 261 -0.76 -11.96 -10.25
C LEU A 261 -1.54 -11.15 -9.21
N CYS A 262 -2.36 -10.18 -9.64
CA CYS A 262 -3.25 -9.47 -8.73
C CYS A 262 -4.29 -10.45 -8.14
N PRO A 263 -4.33 -10.63 -6.81
CA PRO A 263 -5.26 -11.57 -6.21
C PRO A 263 -6.72 -11.18 -6.52
N PRO A 264 -7.61 -12.15 -6.79
CA PRO A 264 -8.99 -11.89 -7.19
C PRO A 264 -9.79 -11.11 -6.14
N ILE A 265 -9.34 -11.14 -4.88
CA ILE A 265 -9.94 -10.41 -3.76
C ILE A 265 -9.86 -8.88 -3.97
N ILE A 266 -8.89 -8.40 -4.74
CA ILE A 266 -8.72 -6.98 -5.10
C ILE A 266 -9.07 -6.73 -6.58
N ALA A 267 -9.02 -7.74 -7.46
CA ALA A 267 -9.25 -7.58 -8.90
C ALA A 267 -10.56 -6.84 -9.25
N ASN A 268 -11.62 -7.03 -8.45
CA ASN A 268 -12.93 -6.41 -8.69
C ASN A 268 -12.98 -4.89 -8.46
N SER A 269 -12.00 -4.27 -7.80
CA SER A 269 -11.96 -2.80 -7.63
C SER A 269 -11.38 -2.05 -8.83
N TYR A 270 -10.70 -2.75 -9.75
CA TYR A 270 -9.98 -2.12 -10.87
C TYR A 270 -10.80 -2.03 -12.16
N ASP A 271 -11.82 -2.86 -12.33
CA ASP A 271 -12.68 -2.83 -13.51
C ASP A 271 -13.69 -1.66 -13.49
N SER A 272 -13.87 -0.98 -12.35
CA SER A 272 -14.78 0.17 -12.24
C SER A 272 -14.22 1.48 -12.78
N ASP A 273 -12.90 1.61 -13.00
CA ASP A 273 -12.27 2.84 -13.51
C ASP A 273 -12.02 2.83 -15.03
N SER A 274 -12.45 1.76 -15.73
CA SER A 274 -12.30 1.62 -17.20
C SER A 274 -13.61 1.68 -18.00
N SER A 275 -14.67 2.28 -17.43
CA SER A 275 -15.95 2.53 -18.14
C SER A 275 -16.19 4.01 -18.42
#